data_AF-A0A9P9Q9Z5-F1
#
_entry.id   AF-A0A9P9Q9Z5-F1
#
_cell.length_a   1.000
_cell.length_b   1.000
_cell.length_c   1.000
_cell.angle_alpha   90.00
_cell.angle_beta   90.00
_cell.angle_gamma   90.00
#
_symmetry.space_group_name_H-M   'P 1'
#
loop_
_entity.id
_entity.type
_entity.pdbx_description
1 polymer ?
#
loop_
_entity_poly.entity_id
_entity_poly.type
_entity_poly.pdbx_seq_one_letter_code
_entity_poly.pdbx_strand_id
1 'polypeptide(L)'
;MAPQVTTWEDLTFFHEEFDDGTGEFRYSTFAVVGEDDTVYFGKSNHLKHDIAFEQLTSALAPIPDDDLFPEWTPSDVKLTEAPDTLPPNIYIKRPTLLLYDVFQEHNILSLIPKGLLEEAKTMDMLSQHSHPNMIHYHGCRVRCGRIAGLVLDHHPNTLNDYVKNKVGFVDKELFMQALESAIRHLHSLGWAHNDLNPSNVLVNKEAMPVLIDFGSAREIGLKLGTSRGTKGWIDGEMKDYHTSDSRHDLFALEKIRTWLDTPTFGD
;
A
#
# COMPACT_ATOMS: atom_id res chain seq x y z
N MET A 1 6.03 21.58 15.40
CA MET A 1 4.62 21.65 15.87
C MET A 1 3.80 20.84 14.89
N ALA A 2 2.81 20.07 15.37
CA ALA A 2 1.97 19.30 14.48
C ALA A 2 1.25 20.21 13.46
N PRO A 3 1.07 19.76 12.21
CA PRO A 3 0.21 20.46 11.25
C PRO A 3 -1.20 20.60 11.81
N GLN A 4 -1.87 21.70 11.46
CA GLN A 4 -3.28 21.88 11.80
C GLN A 4 -4.12 21.00 10.88
N VAL A 5 -5.05 20.25 11.46
CA VAL A 5 -6.10 19.55 10.71
C VAL A 5 -7.27 20.52 10.59
N THR A 6 -7.73 20.75 9.37
CA THR A 6 -8.85 21.64 9.05
C THR A 6 -9.88 20.97 8.15
N THR A 7 -9.47 19.93 7.43
CA THR A 7 -10.36 19.07 6.63
C THR A 7 -9.98 17.60 6.81
N TRP A 8 -10.83 16.70 6.31
CA TRP A 8 -10.54 15.26 6.36
C TRP A 8 -9.43 14.85 5.39
N GLU A 9 -9.22 15.63 4.33
CA GLU A 9 -8.16 15.45 3.33
C GLU A 9 -6.76 15.77 3.88
N ASP A 10 -6.66 16.50 4.99
CA ASP A 10 -5.39 16.73 5.68
C ASP A 10 -4.84 15.45 6.33
N LEU A 11 -5.71 14.47 6.61
CA LEU A 11 -5.33 13.20 7.21
C LEU A 11 -4.81 12.22 6.15
N THR A 12 -3.72 11.52 6.48
CA THR A 12 -3.23 10.41 5.65
C THR A 12 -4.15 9.18 5.76
N PHE A 13 -4.76 8.98 6.93
CA PHE A 13 -5.84 8.02 7.14
C PHE A 13 -6.63 8.40 8.41
N PHE A 14 -7.83 7.83 8.53
CA PHE A 14 -8.63 7.81 9.76
C PHE A 14 -9.27 6.43 9.89
N HIS A 15 -9.07 5.78 11.03
CA HIS A 15 -9.57 4.44 11.34
C HIS A 15 -10.37 4.45 12.64
N GLU A 16 -11.41 3.63 12.71
CA GLU A 16 -12.22 3.41 13.91
C GLU A 16 -12.15 1.95 14.30
N GLU A 17 -11.73 1.71 15.53
CA GLU A 17 -11.63 0.38 16.10
C GLU A 17 -12.90 0.03 16.86
N PHE A 18 -13.46 -1.14 16.56
CA PHE A 18 -14.62 -1.70 17.23
C PHE A 18 -14.26 -3.05 17.86
N ASP A 19 -14.94 -3.42 18.94
CA ASP A 19 -14.82 -4.74 19.53
C ASP A 19 -15.44 -5.81 18.60
N ASP A 20 -14.66 -6.81 18.19
CA ASP A 20 -15.14 -7.88 17.29
C ASP A 20 -16.30 -8.71 17.87
N GLY A 21 -16.45 -8.77 19.20
CA GLY A 21 -17.48 -9.55 19.89
C GLY A 21 -18.74 -8.75 20.18
N THR A 22 -18.60 -7.51 20.65
CA THR A 22 -19.73 -6.65 21.06
C THR A 22 -20.15 -5.65 19.99
N GLY A 23 -19.28 -5.35 19.03
CA GLY A 23 -19.47 -4.27 18.05
C GLY A 23 -19.35 -2.87 18.67
N GLU A 24 -18.93 -2.76 19.93
CA GLU A 24 -18.80 -1.47 20.61
C GLU A 24 -17.57 -0.71 20.13
N PHE A 25 -17.73 0.58 19.91
CA PHE A 25 -16.64 1.48 19.57
C PHE A 25 -15.60 1.51 20.70
N ARG A 26 -14.32 1.42 20.35
CA ARG A 26 -13.20 1.48 21.28
C ARG A 26 -12.47 2.82 21.19
N TYR A 27 -11.95 3.16 20.01
CA TYR A 27 -11.18 4.37 19.76
C TYR A 27 -11.03 4.62 18.26
N SER A 28 -10.56 5.81 17.90
CA SER A 28 -10.15 6.17 16.55
C SER A 28 -8.65 6.47 16.50
N THR A 29 -8.00 6.09 15.40
CA THR A 29 -6.60 6.43 15.11
C THR A 29 -6.50 7.16 13.79
N PHE A 30 -5.51 8.05 13.68
CA PHE A 30 -5.30 8.87 12.50
C PHE A 30 -3.86 9.37 12.45
N ALA A 31 -3.41 9.76 11.25
CA ALA A 31 -2.10 10.37 11.08
C ALA A 31 -2.11 11.51 10.08
N VAL A 32 -1.11 12.39 10.22
CA VAL A 32 -0.81 13.49 9.32
C VAL A 32 0.68 13.45 9.00
N VAL A 33 1.04 13.77 7.76
CA VAL A 33 2.42 13.94 7.34
C VAL A 33 2.67 15.43 7.13
N GLY A 34 3.66 15.98 7.84
CA GLY A 34 4.10 17.37 7.66
C GLY A 34 4.82 17.59 6.33
N GLU A 35 5.00 18.86 5.96
CA GLU A 35 5.73 19.25 4.74
C GLU A 35 7.19 18.74 4.71
N ASP A 36 7.78 18.53 5.89
CA ASP A 36 9.11 17.99 6.13
C ASP A 36 9.14 16.44 6.22
N ASP A 37 8.06 15.78 5.80
CA ASP A 37 7.79 14.35 5.96
C ASP A 37 7.71 13.87 7.43
N THR A 38 7.70 14.77 8.43
CA THR A 38 7.54 14.35 9.83
C THR A 38 6.14 13.77 9.99
N VAL A 39 6.05 12.55 10.51
CA VAL A 39 4.79 11.85 10.69
C VAL A 39 4.26 12.12 12.10
N TYR A 40 2.99 12.50 12.18
CA TYR A 40 2.27 12.69 13.42
C TYR A 40 1.13 11.69 13.51
N PHE A 41 0.96 11.07 14.66
CA PHE A 41 -0.09 10.09 14.92
C PHE A 41 -0.94 10.54 16.11
N GLY A 42 -2.24 10.31 16.01
CA GLY A 42 -3.20 10.62 17.05
C GLY A 42 -4.13 9.45 17.32
N LYS A 43 -4.60 9.39 18.57
CA LYS A 43 -5.61 8.45 19.06
C LYS A 43 -6.66 9.23 19.82
N SER A 44 -7.93 8.90 19.60
CA SER A 44 -9.08 9.59 20.20
C SER A 44 -10.15 8.60 20.63
N ASN A 45 -10.94 8.98 21.64
CA ASN A 45 -12.09 8.20 22.12
C ASN A 45 -13.42 8.72 21.53
N HIS A 46 -13.37 9.41 20.39
CA HIS A 46 -14.54 9.96 19.71
C HIS A 46 -14.68 9.33 18.33
N LEU A 47 -15.93 9.03 17.95
CA LEU A 47 -16.28 8.63 16.58
C LEU A 47 -16.02 9.77 15.60
N LYS A 48 -15.82 9.44 14.33
CA LYS A 48 -15.54 10.36 13.23
C LYS A 48 -16.56 11.49 13.12
N HIS A 49 -17.83 11.18 13.35
CA HIS A 49 -18.91 12.17 13.26
C HIS A 49 -19.03 13.08 14.49
N ASP A 50 -18.37 12.73 15.59
CA ASP A 50 -18.41 13.45 16.87
C ASP A 50 -17.12 14.20 17.20
N ILE A 51 -16.06 14.02 16.40
CA ILE A 51 -14.75 14.63 16.65
C ILE A 51 -14.57 15.94 15.87
N ALA A 52 -14.14 17.00 16.56
CA ALA A 52 -13.77 18.25 15.93
C ALA A 52 -12.31 18.23 15.43
N PHE A 53 -12.02 18.99 14.38
CA PHE A 53 -10.66 19.07 13.81
C PHE A 53 -9.61 19.62 14.79
N GLU A 54 -10.02 20.50 15.71
CA GLU A 54 -9.18 21.02 16.80
C GLU A 54 -8.77 19.91 17.78
N GLN A 55 -9.67 18.95 18.03
CA GLN A 55 -9.38 17.78 18.87
C GLN A 55 -8.43 16.82 18.15
N LEU A 56 -8.61 16.60 16.84
CA LEU A 56 -7.65 15.83 16.02
C LEU A 56 -6.26 16.44 16.12
N THR A 57 -6.15 17.73 15.85
CA THR A 57 -4.88 18.46 15.90
C THR A 57 -4.21 18.37 17.27
N SER A 58 -4.98 18.54 18.35
CA SER A 58 -4.45 18.50 19.72
C SER A 58 -3.98 17.11 20.16
N ALA A 59 -4.49 16.05 19.53
CA ALA A 59 -4.12 14.67 19.81
C ALA A 59 -2.93 14.17 18.99
N LEU A 60 -2.43 14.95 18.02
CA LEU A 60 -1.29 14.57 17.19
C LEU A 60 0.03 14.68 17.97
N ALA A 61 0.78 13.58 18.02
CA ALA A 61 2.14 13.51 18.52
C ALA A 61 3.09 13.04 17.41
N PRO A 62 4.32 13.59 17.31
CA PRO A 62 5.29 13.13 16.33
C PRO A 62 5.70 11.68 16.63
N ILE A 63 5.79 10.85 15.59
CA ILE A 63 6.41 9.53 15.67
C ILE A 63 7.92 9.68 15.44
N PRO A 64 8.78 9.06 16.26
CA PRO A 64 10.22 9.00 15.98
C PRO A 64 10.50 8.35 14.62
N ASP A 65 11.37 8.96 13.81
CA ASP A 65 11.73 8.43 12.49
C ASP A 65 12.25 6.99 12.53
N ASP A 66 12.97 6.63 13.61
CA ASP A 66 13.53 5.31 13.83
C ASP A 66 12.46 4.20 13.90
N ASP A 67 11.22 4.56 14.27
CA ASP A 67 10.09 3.64 14.36
C ASP A 67 9.41 3.40 13.00
N LEU A 68 9.67 4.25 11.99
CA LEU A 68 8.97 4.23 10.70
C LEU A 68 9.88 3.97 9.51
N PHE A 69 11.04 4.64 9.49
CA PHE A 69 11.86 4.78 8.29
C PHE A 69 13.18 4.03 8.46
N PRO A 70 13.48 3.04 7.60
CA PRO A 70 14.75 2.33 7.65
C PRO A 70 15.89 3.26 7.21
N GLU A 71 17.11 2.94 7.63
CA GLU A 71 18.31 3.66 7.18
C GLU A 71 18.50 3.52 5.66
N TRP A 72 18.95 4.60 5.01
CA TRP A 72 19.23 4.66 3.58
C TRP A 72 20.41 3.79 3.16
N THR A 73 21.40 3.62 4.03
CA THR A 73 22.65 2.93 3.73
C THR A 73 22.78 1.59 4.45
N PRO A 74 21.98 0.56 4.13
CA PRO A 74 22.39 -0.80 4.43
C PRO A 74 23.56 -1.15 3.50
N SER A 75 24.75 -1.39 4.07
CA SER A 75 26.02 -1.67 3.39
C SER A 75 25.98 -2.74 2.29
N ASP A 76 24.90 -3.53 2.24
CA ASP A 76 24.75 -4.72 1.40
C ASP A 76 23.82 -4.52 0.20
N VAL A 77 23.14 -3.36 0.05
CA VAL A 77 22.18 -3.13 -1.04
C VAL A 77 22.28 -1.73 -1.63
N LYS A 78 22.45 -1.65 -2.96
CA LYS A 78 22.41 -0.39 -3.71
C LYS A 78 20.97 -0.10 -4.12
N LEU A 79 20.28 0.77 -3.39
CA LEU A 79 18.95 1.28 -3.74
C LEU A 79 19.07 2.56 -4.58
N THR A 80 18.07 2.80 -5.44
CA THR A 80 17.97 4.02 -6.23
C THR A 80 17.35 5.15 -5.42
N GLU A 81 18.03 6.30 -5.34
CA GLU A 81 17.48 7.51 -4.74
C GLU A 81 16.59 8.22 -5.76
N ALA A 82 15.41 8.66 -5.33
CA ALA A 82 14.53 9.43 -6.19
C ALA A 82 15.17 10.78 -6.55
N PRO A 83 14.94 11.32 -7.76
CA PRO A 83 15.52 12.59 -8.17
C PRO A 83 15.01 13.75 -7.31
N ASP A 84 15.86 14.75 -7.05
CA ASP A 84 15.49 15.95 -6.29
C ASP A 84 14.28 16.68 -6.89
N THR A 85 14.22 16.71 -8.22
CA THR A 85 13.09 17.28 -8.97
C THR A 85 12.17 16.15 -9.42
N LEU A 86 11.05 16.01 -8.72
CA LEU A 86 10.06 14.98 -8.99
C LEU A 86 9.15 15.41 -10.16
N PRO A 87 8.72 14.46 -11.02
CA PRO A 87 7.77 14.77 -12.08
C PRO A 87 6.42 15.24 -11.52
N PRO A 88 5.63 15.98 -12.32
CA PRO A 88 4.27 16.30 -11.93
C PRO A 88 3.47 14.99 -11.79
N ASN A 89 2.60 14.91 -10.78
CA ASN A 89 1.70 13.76 -10.54
C ASN A 89 2.43 12.47 -10.08
N ILE A 90 3.07 12.55 -8.91
CA ILE A 90 3.68 11.42 -8.21
C ILE A 90 2.88 11.01 -6.98
N TYR A 91 3.03 9.75 -6.60
CA TYR A 91 2.54 9.21 -5.33
C TYR A 91 3.74 8.78 -4.48
N ILE A 92 3.75 9.18 -3.22
CA ILE A 92 4.79 8.75 -2.27
C ILE A 92 4.17 7.72 -1.34
N LYS A 93 4.49 6.45 -1.61
CA LYS A 93 4.06 5.35 -0.76
C LYS A 93 4.87 5.38 0.54
N ARG A 94 4.16 5.56 1.66
CA ARG A 94 4.72 5.54 3.02
C ARG A 94 4.30 4.26 3.75
N PRO A 95 4.97 3.91 4.86
CA PRO A 95 4.52 2.78 5.67
C PRO A 95 3.07 2.98 6.11
N THR A 96 2.28 1.91 6.10
CA THR A 96 0.94 1.95 6.67
C THR A 96 1.02 2.10 8.19
N LEU A 97 0.17 2.95 8.73
CA LEU A 97 0.10 3.26 10.16
C LEU A 97 -1.19 2.76 10.80
N LEU A 98 -2.00 2.00 10.05
CA LEU A 98 -3.30 1.50 10.49
C LEU A 98 -3.21 0.71 11.80
N LEU A 99 -2.14 -0.06 11.97
CA LEU A 99 -1.88 -0.89 13.15
C LEU A 99 -0.72 -0.35 14.00
N TYR A 100 -0.39 0.94 13.88
CA TYR A 100 0.76 1.53 14.57
C TYR A 100 0.64 1.40 16.10
N ASP A 101 -0.53 1.72 16.65
CA ASP A 101 -0.78 1.62 18.10
C ASP A 101 -0.76 0.16 18.58
N VAL A 102 -1.32 -0.77 17.81
CA VAL A 102 -1.20 -2.21 18.08
C VAL A 102 0.27 -2.65 18.09
N PHE A 103 1.07 -2.21 17.11
CA PHE A 103 2.49 -2.57 17.05
C PHE A 103 3.30 -1.95 18.19
N GLN A 104 2.92 -0.75 18.63
CA GLN A 104 3.49 -0.10 19.81
C GLN A 104 3.15 -0.89 21.09
N GLU A 105 1.88 -1.24 21.29
CA GLU A 105 1.40 -2.00 22.45
C GLU A 105 2.08 -3.38 22.57
N HIS A 106 2.34 -4.03 21.43
CA HIS A 106 3.00 -5.34 21.37
C HIS A 106 4.53 -5.29 21.25
N ASN A 107 5.15 -4.10 21.27
CA ASN A 107 6.59 -3.90 21.15
C ASN A 107 7.21 -4.53 19.86
N ILE A 108 6.52 -4.36 18.73
CA ILE A 108 6.91 -4.89 17.42
C ILE A 108 7.03 -3.80 16.33
N LEU A 109 7.17 -2.53 16.72
CA LEU A 109 7.33 -1.39 15.81
C LEU A 109 8.46 -1.58 14.78
N SER A 110 9.52 -2.32 15.14
CA SER A 110 10.61 -2.63 14.20
C SER A 110 10.18 -3.34 12.90
N LEU A 111 8.96 -3.88 12.82
CA LEU A 111 8.41 -4.46 11.61
C LEU A 111 8.04 -3.42 10.55
N ILE A 112 7.68 -2.19 10.94
CA ILE A 112 7.30 -1.11 10.01
C ILE A 112 8.48 -0.73 9.09
N PRO A 113 9.65 -0.31 9.60
CA PRO A 113 10.78 0.04 8.74
C PRO A 113 11.34 -1.17 7.99
N LYS A 114 11.24 -2.38 8.56
CA LYS A 114 11.61 -3.62 7.85
C LYS A 114 10.73 -3.86 6.63
N GLY A 115 9.41 -3.71 6.77
CA GLY A 115 8.47 -3.85 5.66
C GLY A 115 8.73 -2.85 4.53
N LEU A 116 8.93 -1.58 4.88
CA LEU A 116 9.28 -0.55 3.89
C LEU A 116 10.61 -0.86 3.19
N LEU A 117 11.63 -1.33 3.93
CA LEU A 117 12.92 -1.70 3.34
C LEU A 117 12.80 -2.92 2.42
N GLU A 118 12.02 -3.93 2.79
CA GLU A 118 11.77 -5.09 1.93
C GLU A 118 11.07 -4.68 0.64
N GLU A 119 10.04 -3.83 0.73
CA GLU A 119 9.35 -3.32 -0.45
C GLU A 119 10.27 -2.44 -1.32
N ALA A 120 11.09 -1.57 -0.73
CA ALA A 120 12.08 -0.78 -1.46
C ALA A 120 13.03 -1.66 -2.29
N LYS A 121 13.53 -2.74 -1.70
CA LYS A 121 14.42 -3.71 -2.38
C LYS A 121 13.71 -4.39 -3.54
N THR A 122 12.47 -4.82 -3.33
CA THR A 122 11.65 -5.45 -4.37
C THR A 122 11.42 -4.48 -5.52
N MET A 123 11.01 -3.24 -5.23
CA MET A 123 10.76 -2.22 -6.24
C MET A 123 12.02 -1.86 -7.04
N ASP A 124 13.16 -1.72 -6.37
CA ASP A 124 14.43 -1.43 -7.03
C ASP A 124 14.83 -2.54 -8.00
N MET A 125 14.70 -3.82 -7.59
CA MET A 125 14.95 -4.97 -8.47
C MET A 125 13.98 -5.00 -9.65
N LEU A 126 12.67 -4.85 -9.41
CA LEU A 126 11.66 -4.88 -10.47
C LEU A 126 11.80 -3.71 -11.45
N SER A 127 12.26 -2.55 -11.00
CA SER A 127 12.45 -1.38 -11.86
C SER A 127 13.47 -1.61 -12.98
N GLN A 128 14.46 -2.49 -12.75
CA GLN A 128 15.45 -2.91 -13.75
C GLN A 128 14.84 -3.77 -14.86
N HIS A 129 13.61 -4.25 -14.66
CA HIS A 129 12.84 -5.10 -15.57
C HIS A 129 11.47 -4.45 -15.84
N SER A 130 11.46 -3.26 -16.44
CA SER A 130 10.23 -2.49 -16.62
C SER A 130 9.19 -3.18 -17.52
N HIS A 131 7.91 -3.01 -17.20
CA HIS A 131 6.77 -3.47 -18.00
C HIS A 131 5.71 -2.34 -18.06
N PRO A 132 5.04 -2.10 -19.21
CA PRO A 132 4.11 -0.97 -19.39
C PRO A 132 2.88 -1.00 -18.46
N ASN A 133 2.51 -2.19 -17.96
CA ASN A 133 1.38 -2.39 -17.04
C ASN A 133 1.83 -2.67 -15.59
N MET A 134 3.04 -2.28 -15.22
CA MET A 134 3.51 -2.24 -13.85
C MET A 134 3.85 -0.79 -13.48
N ILE A 135 3.67 -0.42 -12.22
CA ILE A 135 3.91 0.93 -11.76
C ILE A 135 5.36 1.36 -12.00
N HIS A 136 5.54 2.59 -12.46
CA HIS A 136 6.88 3.14 -12.58
C HIS A 136 7.40 3.57 -11.22
N TYR A 137 8.62 3.12 -10.88
CA TYR A 137 9.34 3.45 -9.66
C TYR A 137 10.45 4.44 -9.96
N HIS A 138 10.42 5.60 -9.30
CA HIS A 138 11.41 6.66 -9.48
C HIS A 138 12.58 6.56 -8.50
N GLY A 139 12.48 5.71 -7.47
CA GLY A 139 13.46 5.60 -6.39
C GLY A 139 12.86 5.81 -5.00
N CYS A 140 13.71 5.71 -3.98
CA CYS A 140 13.39 6.03 -2.59
C CYS A 140 13.46 7.53 -2.36
N ARG A 141 12.46 8.09 -1.66
CA ARG A 141 12.57 9.43 -1.06
C ARG A 141 13.44 9.32 0.19
N VAL A 142 14.59 10.00 0.19
CA VAL A 142 15.54 9.96 1.29
C VAL A 142 15.51 11.28 2.06
N ARG A 143 15.42 11.18 3.39
CA ARG A 143 15.46 12.34 4.28
C ARG A 143 16.28 11.98 5.51
N CYS A 144 17.23 12.83 5.88
CA CYS A 144 18.06 12.65 7.08
C CYS A 144 18.72 11.24 7.15
N GLY A 145 19.13 10.68 6.01
CA GLY A 145 19.75 9.36 5.94
C GLY A 145 18.77 8.18 6.12
N ARG A 146 17.46 8.40 6.00
CA ARG A 146 16.42 7.36 6.09
C ARG A 146 15.51 7.35 4.86
N ILE A 147 14.93 6.20 4.55
CA ILE A 147 13.94 6.03 3.48
C ILE A 147 12.58 6.48 4.00
N ALA A 148 12.16 7.68 3.61
CA ALA A 148 10.87 8.27 4.00
C ALA A 148 9.69 7.73 3.18
N GLY A 149 9.95 7.08 2.04
CA GLY A 149 8.92 6.44 1.21
C GLY A 149 9.43 6.05 -0.17
N LEU A 150 8.53 5.45 -0.96
CA LEU A 150 8.79 5.05 -2.35
C LEU A 150 8.10 6.03 -3.30
N VAL A 151 8.83 6.57 -4.26
CA VAL A 151 8.28 7.51 -5.24
C VAL A 151 7.79 6.73 -6.46
N LEU A 152 6.49 6.81 -6.71
CA LEU A 152 5.78 6.09 -7.77
C LEU A 152 5.02 7.07 -8.66
N ASP A 153 4.69 6.65 -9.88
CA ASP A 153 3.69 7.36 -10.67
C ASP A 153 2.34 7.40 -9.93
N HIS A 154 1.59 8.50 -10.06
CA HIS A 154 0.24 8.60 -9.51
C HIS A 154 -0.81 8.32 -10.60
N HIS A 155 -1.75 7.43 -10.30
CA HIS A 155 -2.99 7.29 -11.05
C HIS A 155 -4.18 7.44 -10.10
N PRO A 156 -5.25 8.14 -10.52
CA PRO A 156 -6.27 8.63 -9.60
C PRO A 156 -7.20 7.55 -9.04
N ASN A 157 -7.26 6.37 -9.65
CA ASN A 157 -8.22 5.34 -9.26
C ASN A 157 -7.58 3.95 -9.28
N THR A 158 -7.88 3.19 -8.24
CA THR A 158 -7.81 1.73 -8.28
C THR A 158 -8.88 1.18 -9.23
N LEU A 159 -8.73 -0.06 -9.69
CA LEU A 159 -9.74 -0.74 -10.49
C LEU A 159 -11.05 -0.88 -9.70
N ASN A 160 -10.95 -1.16 -8.40
CA ASN A 160 -12.10 -1.16 -7.49
C ASN A 160 -12.88 0.16 -7.59
N ASP A 161 -12.21 1.30 -7.37
CA ASP A 161 -12.86 2.61 -7.32
C ASP A 161 -13.30 3.09 -8.69
N TYR A 162 -12.52 2.79 -9.74
CA TYR A 162 -12.86 3.13 -11.11
C TYR A 162 -14.19 2.51 -11.53
N VAL A 163 -14.40 1.22 -11.19
CA VAL A 163 -15.63 0.49 -11.48
C VAL A 163 -16.76 0.90 -10.52
N LYS A 164 -16.49 1.01 -9.21
CA LYS A 164 -17.47 1.41 -8.18
C LYS A 164 -18.10 2.77 -8.49
N ASN A 165 -17.26 3.74 -8.80
CA ASN A 165 -17.67 5.12 -9.05
C ASN A 165 -18.03 5.39 -10.51
N LYS A 166 -17.98 4.36 -11.38
CA LYS A 166 -18.29 4.46 -12.81
C LYS A 166 -17.51 5.58 -13.51
N VAL A 167 -16.23 5.71 -13.17
CA VAL A 167 -15.34 6.77 -13.68
C VAL A 167 -15.22 6.70 -15.20
N GLY A 168 -15.22 5.50 -15.76
CA GLY A 168 -15.25 5.27 -17.19
C GLY A 168 -15.53 3.81 -17.54
N PHE A 169 -15.23 3.44 -18.78
CA PHE A 169 -15.42 2.09 -19.29
C PHE A 169 -14.09 1.33 -19.35
N VAL A 170 -14.11 0.05 -18.98
CA VAL A 170 -12.99 -0.89 -19.13
C VAL A 170 -13.36 -1.90 -20.21
N ASP A 171 -12.55 -2.00 -21.26
CA ASP A 171 -12.63 -3.14 -22.17
C ASP A 171 -12.03 -4.36 -21.45
N LYS A 172 -12.91 -5.24 -20.97
CA LYS A 172 -12.53 -6.40 -20.14
C LYS A 172 -11.44 -7.25 -20.80
N GLU A 173 -11.54 -7.53 -22.10
CA GLU A 173 -10.59 -8.45 -22.74
C GLU A 173 -9.21 -7.80 -22.91
N LEU A 174 -9.17 -6.55 -23.37
CA LEU A 174 -7.90 -5.82 -23.48
C LEU A 174 -7.26 -5.57 -22.10
N PHE A 175 -8.06 -5.22 -21.11
CA PHE A 175 -7.59 -4.98 -19.75
C PHE A 175 -7.02 -6.25 -19.14
N MET A 176 -7.74 -7.36 -19.20
CA MET A 176 -7.25 -8.62 -18.64
C MET A 176 -6.02 -9.14 -19.38
N GLN A 177 -5.95 -9.02 -20.71
CA GLN A 177 -4.75 -9.39 -21.47
C GLN A 177 -3.50 -8.60 -21.02
N ALA A 178 -3.66 -7.30 -20.77
CA ALA A 178 -2.58 -6.44 -20.30
C ALA A 178 -2.17 -6.75 -18.85
N LEU A 179 -3.13 -7.01 -17.96
CA LEU A 179 -2.86 -7.40 -16.56
C LEU A 179 -2.16 -8.77 -16.50
N GLU A 180 -2.63 -9.74 -17.27
CA GLU A 180 -1.98 -11.05 -17.41
C GLU A 180 -0.55 -10.93 -17.97
N SER A 181 -0.30 -9.97 -18.86
CA SER A 181 1.05 -9.69 -19.34
C SER A 181 1.97 -9.22 -18.21
N ALA A 182 1.51 -8.31 -17.35
CA ALA A 182 2.28 -7.84 -16.19
C ALA A 182 2.58 -8.99 -15.21
N ILE A 183 1.59 -9.82 -14.89
CA ILE A 183 1.77 -10.96 -13.98
C ILE A 183 2.71 -12.01 -14.58
N ARG A 184 2.56 -12.33 -15.87
CA ARG A 184 3.48 -13.26 -16.56
C ARG A 184 4.90 -12.73 -16.57
N HIS A 185 5.07 -11.42 -16.75
CA HIS A 185 6.38 -10.76 -16.67
C HIS A 185 6.98 -10.93 -15.28
N LEU A 186 6.24 -10.63 -14.21
CA LEU A 186 6.68 -10.83 -12.82
C LEU A 186 7.07 -12.30 -12.55
N HIS A 187 6.23 -13.25 -12.98
CA HIS A 187 6.50 -14.69 -12.85
C HIS A 187 7.76 -15.12 -13.61
N SER A 188 8.03 -14.52 -14.77
CA SER A 188 9.24 -14.82 -15.55
C SER A 188 10.53 -14.40 -14.85
N LEU A 189 10.46 -13.46 -13.91
CA LEU A 189 11.57 -13.05 -13.03
C LEU A 189 11.72 -13.96 -11.80
N GLY A 190 10.85 -14.97 -11.64
CA GLY A 190 10.86 -15.89 -10.50
C GLY A 190 10.10 -15.37 -9.27
N TRP A 191 9.31 -14.32 -9.42
CA TRP A 191 8.55 -13.68 -8.33
C TRP A 191 7.05 -13.90 -8.52
N ALA A 192 6.31 -13.94 -7.41
CA ALA A 192 4.85 -13.84 -7.40
C ALA A 192 4.43 -12.59 -6.62
N HIS A 193 3.25 -12.05 -6.93
CA HIS A 193 2.70 -10.87 -6.27
C HIS A 193 2.08 -11.21 -4.90
N ASN A 194 1.38 -12.34 -4.81
CA ASN A 194 0.76 -12.89 -3.59
C ASN A 194 -0.28 -11.99 -2.91
N ASP A 195 -0.76 -10.96 -3.59
CA ASP A 195 -1.81 -10.06 -3.09
C ASP A 195 -2.53 -9.33 -4.22
N LEU A 196 -2.76 -10.03 -5.32
CA LEU A 196 -3.46 -9.45 -6.46
C LEU A 196 -4.96 -9.31 -6.15
N ASN A 197 -5.47 -8.09 -6.28
CA ASN A 197 -6.89 -7.75 -6.12
C ASN A 197 -7.19 -6.41 -6.85
N PRO A 198 -8.46 -6.01 -7.03
CA PRO A 198 -8.81 -4.77 -7.74
C PRO A 198 -8.32 -3.47 -7.08
N SER A 199 -8.00 -3.48 -5.78
CA SER A 199 -7.40 -2.32 -5.11
C SER A 199 -5.90 -2.20 -5.42
N ASN A 200 -5.23 -3.31 -5.73
CA ASN A 200 -3.81 -3.37 -6.11
C ASN A 200 -3.57 -3.29 -7.63
N VAL A 201 -4.59 -2.86 -8.39
CA VAL A 201 -4.47 -2.55 -9.82
C VAL A 201 -5.00 -1.14 -10.01
N LEU A 202 -4.17 -0.21 -10.48
CA LEU A 202 -4.60 1.12 -10.88
C LEU A 202 -5.11 1.12 -12.33
N VAL A 203 -5.92 2.13 -12.68
CA VAL A 203 -6.38 2.37 -14.05
C VAL A 203 -5.75 3.66 -14.56
N ASN A 204 -4.95 3.55 -15.63
CA ASN A 204 -4.33 4.72 -16.25
C ASN A 204 -5.32 5.50 -17.13
N LYS A 205 -4.88 6.62 -17.70
CA LYS A 205 -5.70 7.51 -18.54
C LYS A 205 -6.18 6.86 -19.85
N GLU A 206 -5.51 5.80 -20.31
CA GLU A 206 -5.91 4.98 -21.46
C GLU A 206 -6.84 3.82 -21.06
N ALA A 207 -7.35 3.80 -19.82
CA ALA A 207 -8.17 2.73 -19.25
C ALA A 207 -7.50 1.35 -19.23
N MET A 208 -6.17 1.32 -19.09
CA MET A 208 -5.36 0.10 -19.01
C MET A 208 -4.85 -0.15 -17.59
N PRO A 209 -4.59 -1.43 -17.21
CA PRO A 209 -4.13 -1.77 -15.86
C PRO A 209 -2.71 -1.29 -15.61
N VAL A 210 -2.46 -0.90 -14.36
CA VAL A 210 -1.12 -0.68 -13.82
C VAL A 210 -1.03 -1.40 -12.48
N LEU A 211 -0.26 -2.48 -12.44
CA LEU A 211 -0.04 -3.29 -11.24
C LEU A 211 0.78 -2.51 -10.20
N ILE A 212 0.28 -2.45 -8.97
CA ILE A 212 0.90 -1.76 -7.83
C ILE A 212 1.02 -2.69 -6.62
N ASP A 213 1.67 -2.20 -5.57
CA ASP A 213 1.78 -2.84 -4.26
C ASP A 213 2.54 -4.17 -4.25
N PHE A 214 3.87 -4.05 -4.28
CA PHE A 214 4.77 -5.20 -4.24
C PHE A 214 5.22 -5.54 -2.81
N GLY A 215 4.53 -5.05 -1.77
CA GLY A 215 4.87 -5.33 -0.37
C GLY A 215 4.71 -6.81 0.00
N SER A 216 3.81 -7.52 -0.67
CA SER A 216 3.62 -8.98 -0.55
C SER A 216 4.38 -9.78 -1.60
N ALA A 217 5.02 -9.11 -2.56
CA ALA A 217 5.72 -9.78 -3.64
C ALA A 217 6.99 -10.45 -3.12
N ARG A 218 7.25 -11.68 -3.58
CA ARG A 218 8.37 -12.49 -3.10
C ARG A 218 8.82 -13.47 -4.18
N GLU A 219 10.07 -13.92 -4.09
CA GLU A 219 10.53 -15.07 -4.87
C GLU A 219 9.67 -16.31 -4.57
N ILE A 220 9.28 -17.00 -5.63
CA ILE A 220 8.42 -18.17 -5.57
C ILE A 220 9.11 -19.27 -4.74
N GLY A 221 8.35 -19.87 -3.82
CA GLY A 221 8.84 -20.89 -2.88
C GLY A 221 9.39 -20.33 -1.57
N LEU A 222 9.61 -19.02 -1.44
CA LEU A 222 9.99 -18.40 -0.17
C LEU A 222 8.78 -18.17 0.74
N LYS A 223 9.04 -18.08 2.04
CA LYS A 223 8.00 -17.77 3.04
C LYS A 223 7.53 -16.32 2.88
N LEU A 224 6.21 -16.13 2.87
CA LEU A 224 5.58 -14.81 2.86
C LEU A 224 5.71 -14.12 4.23
N GLY A 225 5.75 -12.80 4.19
CA GLY A 225 5.79 -11.94 5.36
C GLY A 225 4.46 -11.86 6.10
N THR A 226 4.33 -10.89 6.99
CA THR A 226 3.06 -10.57 7.66
C THR A 226 2.07 -9.89 6.74
N SER A 227 2.57 -9.09 5.78
CA SER A 227 1.78 -8.57 4.66
C SER A 227 1.67 -9.65 3.58
N ARG A 228 0.49 -10.25 3.44
CA ARG A 228 0.20 -11.25 2.40
C ARG A 228 -1.30 -11.41 2.23
N GLY A 229 -1.76 -11.50 0.98
CA GLY A 229 -3.10 -11.91 0.62
C GLY A 229 -4.24 -11.07 1.18
N THR A 230 -5.20 -10.73 0.33
CA THR A 230 -6.43 -10.10 0.77
C THR A 230 -7.53 -11.14 0.96
N LYS A 231 -8.24 -11.12 2.09
CA LYS A 231 -9.37 -12.02 2.35
C LYS A 231 -10.38 -11.93 1.20
N GLY A 232 -10.79 -13.08 0.69
CA GLY A 232 -11.68 -13.13 -0.47
C GLY A 232 -10.96 -12.96 -1.82
N TRP A 233 -9.64 -12.76 -1.88
CA TRP A 233 -8.86 -12.73 -3.12
C TRP A 233 -7.79 -13.84 -3.21
N ILE A 234 -7.59 -14.60 -2.13
CA ILE A 234 -6.62 -15.71 -2.04
C ILE A 234 -7.22 -17.07 -2.43
N ASP A 235 -6.37 -18.00 -2.88
CA ASP A 235 -6.67 -19.41 -3.08
C ASP A 235 -6.56 -20.19 -1.76
N GLY A 236 -7.68 -20.26 -1.04
CA GLY A 236 -7.78 -21.02 0.21
C GLY A 236 -7.87 -20.13 1.46
N GLU A 237 -7.37 -20.64 2.58
CA GLU A 237 -7.46 -19.98 3.88
C GLU A 237 -6.17 -19.24 4.23
N MET A 238 -6.29 -18.09 4.89
CA MET A 238 -5.13 -17.25 5.26
C MET A 238 -4.09 -17.97 6.13
N LYS A 239 -4.53 -18.97 6.91
CA LYS A 239 -3.67 -19.81 7.75
C LYS A 239 -2.71 -20.69 6.93
N ASP A 240 -3.10 -21.07 5.72
CA ASP A 240 -2.35 -21.94 4.82
C ASP A 240 -1.57 -21.13 3.76
N TYR A 241 -1.91 -19.84 3.62
CA TYR A 241 -1.31 -18.90 2.67
C TYR A 241 0.02 -18.34 3.20
N HIS A 242 1.08 -19.15 3.29
CA HIS A 242 2.35 -18.75 3.93
C HIS A 242 3.59 -18.84 3.05
N THR A 243 3.47 -19.37 1.84
CA THR A 243 4.59 -19.55 0.89
C THR A 243 4.23 -18.87 -0.42
N SER A 244 5.18 -18.17 -1.01
CA SER A 244 4.96 -17.49 -2.29
C SER A 244 4.77 -18.49 -3.41
N ASP A 245 3.74 -18.28 -4.22
CA ASP A 245 3.39 -19.19 -5.30
C ASP A 245 2.69 -18.44 -6.43
N SER A 246 3.09 -18.71 -7.68
CA SER A 246 2.45 -18.11 -8.86
C SER A 246 0.99 -18.50 -9.01
N ARG A 247 0.60 -19.67 -8.47
CA ARG A 247 -0.80 -20.15 -8.48
C ARG A 247 -1.75 -19.19 -7.76
N HIS A 248 -1.26 -18.50 -6.74
CA HIS A 248 -2.02 -17.51 -6.01
C HIS A 248 -2.45 -16.35 -6.93
N ASP A 249 -1.53 -15.86 -7.75
CA ASP A 249 -1.81 -14.76 -8.68
C ASP A 249 -2.72 -15.22 -9.82
N LEU A 250 -2.56 -16.45 -10.31
CA LEU A 250 -3.43 -17.03 -11.34
C LEU A 250 -4.87 -17.18 -10.85
N PHE A 251 -5.06 -17.59 -9.60
CA PHE A 251 -6.37 -17.65 -8.98
C PHE A 251 -7.00 -16.26 -8.86
N ALA A 252 -6.23 -15.29 -8.37
CA ALA A 252 -6.70 -13.91 -8.24
C ALA A 252 -7.04 -13.27 -9.60
N LEU A 253 -6.26 -13.55 -10.65
CA LEU A 253 -6.54 -13.09 -12.03
C LEU A 253 -7.89 -13.59 -12.53
N GLU A 254 -8.17 -14.89 -12.37
CA GLU A 254 -9.46 -15.47 -12.78
C GLU A 254 -10.61 -14.88 -11.97
N LYS A 255 -10.36 -14.60 -10.69
CA LYS A 255 -11.32 -13.94 -9.82
C LYS A 255 -11.61 -12.51 -10.25
N ILE A 256 -10.60 -11.72 -10.61
CA ILE A 256 -10.76 -10.37 -11.17
C ILE A 256 -11.54 -10.44 -12.49
N ARG A 257 -11.21 -11.39 -13.36
CA ARG A 257 -11.90 -11.60 -14.65
C ARG A 257 -13.40 -11.83 -14.46
N THR A 258 -13.77 -12.67 -13.49
CA THR A 258 -15.18 -12.94 -13.15
C THR A 258 -15.83 -11.74 -12.45
N TRP A 259 -15.11 -11.09 -11.54
CA TRP A 259 -15.60 -9.91 -10.82
C TRP A 259 -15.92 -8.75 -11.77
N LEU A 260 -15.17 -8.57 -12.87
CA LEU A 260 -15.48 -7.56 -13.88
C LEU A 260 -16.84 -7.77 -14.56
N ASP A 261 -17.38 -8.99 -14.60
CA ASP A 261 -18.73 -9.25 -15.13
C ASP A 261 -19.83 -8.87 -14.14
N THR A 262 -19.57 -9.00 -12.84
CA THR A 262 -20.53 -8.70 -11.77
C THR A 262 -19.79 -8.13 -10.57
N PRO A 263 -19.43 -6.83 -10.61
CA PRO A 263 -18.61 -6.23 -9.57
C PRO A 263 -19.35 -6.21 -8.23
N THR A 264 -18.70 -6.78 -7.21
CA THR A 264 -19.12 -6.68 -5.82
C THR A 264 -18.12 -5.82 -5.06
N PHE A 265 -18.60 -4.85 -4.32
CA PHE A 265 -17.75 -4.00 -3.49
C PHE A 265 -17.91 -4.46 -2.05
N GLY A 266 -16.78 -4.65 -1.36
CA GLY A 266 -16.82 -4.79 0.09
C GLY A 266 -17.44 -3.55 0.72
N ASP A 267 -18.17 -3.75 1.81
CA ASP A 267 -18.65 -2.67 2.68
C ASP A 267 -17.47 -1.97 3.37
#